data_AF-A0AAW6BKE0-F1
#
_entry.id   AF-A0AAW6BKE0-F1
#
_cell.length_a   1.000
_cell.length_b   1.000
_cell.length_c   1.000
_cell.angle_alpha   90.00
_cell.angle_beta   90.00
_cell.angle_gamma   90.00
#
_symmetry.space_group_name_H-M   'P 1'
#
loop_
_entity.id
_entity.type
_entity.pdbx_description
1 polymer ?
#
loop_
_entity_poly.entity_id
_entity_poly.type
_entity_poly.pdbx_seq_one_letter_code
_entity_poly.pdbx_strand_id
1 'polypeptide(L)'
;MAIGYFLLVGDKTTCGGQIITGDHTMTFNGRATAREGDKVTCGKHPGSYTIVGGVSDVFDMGRKLAGTLDSVSTCPCRASFINSEMDSYEKQEQPNNRATAPVNMAAQNFSSPVEEASNVQPAPPVTKEPPIPVFAKSCLRGKGCTDAGTEAEPADNFGRMAIYQVPSSPTPVTPQKPEPPPQGKKQPPEPDKPQDKKLPWYKRWFRSGEDKAEVAATAVAATARSAVAEGETLVMRYIGGGAISAGRWLAAPNPVTVGLMGLFYSPKLNEGEEDYLDPYRLRQIAEQYGKAPTRVRFRWIRDEKSGRMTVQGYHVSPEGGLDKVPVRMMTLNRTTGNYEFWEPGEYRPIILWTPNEQEFKVPAHTGNEEQPFIPSQITVLPIPDKVGSDIESLPMPEEKDFRDYILILPVPNMPPVYVYLSKPPVKPLEVGEYQDLAGRSRNDGLDIDHIPSKAALKLFLKNKLGKAATDKDIDKILNSGVSIAIPHRVHRGYSETYKGRNTKAKQVKDASDIRVAVDSNFDAQVPGLREEGYTDDQLNKAREELHQLNKEQGWYK
;
A
#
# COMPACT_ATOMS: atom_id res chain seq x y z
N MET A 1 10.43 -14.48 -33.45
CA MET A 1 9.33 -14.19 -32.50
C MET A 1 8.03 -14.48 -33.21
N ALA A 2 7.20 -15.36 -32.66
CA ALA A 2 5.89 -15.67 -33.23
C ALA A 2 4.79 -15.09 -32.33
N ILE A 3 3.77 -14.49 -32.95
CA ILE A 3 2.58 -13.98 -32.25
C ILE A 3 1.53 -15.08 -32.26
N GLY A 4 1.12 -15.52 -31.07
CA GLY A 4 0.00 -16.43 -30.86
C GLY A 4 -1.23 -15.71 -30.32
N TYR A 5 -2.37 -16.37 -30.33
CA TYR A 5 -3.64 -15.85 -29.83
C TYR A 5 -4.28 -16.83 -28.86
N PHE A 6 -4.96 -16.32 -27.84
CA PHE A 6 -5.70 -17.14 -26.89
C PHE A 6 -6.95 -17.75 -27.52
N LEU A 7 -7.35 -18.93 -27.03
CA LEU A 7 -8.46 -19.70 -27.58
C LEU A 7 -9.68 -19.71 -26.65
N LEU A 8 -10.85 -19.68 -27.27
CA LEU A 8 -12.15 -19.60 -26.60
C LEU A 8 -13.05 -20.79 -26.92
N VAL A 9 -14.01 -21.08 -26.04
CA VAL A 9 -15.13 -21.98 -26.34
C VAL A 9 -15.86 -21.49 -27.59
N GLY A 10 -16.06 -22.39 -28.55
CA GLY A 10 -16.61 -22.10 -29.88
C GLY A 10 -15.57 -21.84 -30.97
N ASP A 11 -14.28 -21.63 -30.64
CA ASP A 11 -13.23 -21.46 -31.65
C ASP A 11 -13.06 -22.73 -32.50
N LYS A 12 -12.73 -22.51 -33.77
CA LYS A 12 -12.70 -23.57 -34.78
C LYS A 12 -11.34 -24.23 -34.85
N THR A 13 -11.32 -25.48 -35.28
CA THR A 13 -10.09 -26.21 -35.63
C THR A 13 -9.91 -26.23 -37.14
N THR A 14 -8.67 -26.36 -37.61
CA THR A 14 -8.37 -26.47 -39.05
C THR A 14 -8.97 -27.71 -39.72
N CYS A 15 -9.46 -28.69 -38.95
CA CYS A 15 -10.18 -29.86 -39.45
C CYS A 15 -11.72 -29.71 -39.50
N GLY A 16 -12.27 -28.53 -39.16
CA GLY A 16 -13.71 -28.26 -39.18
C GLY A 16 -14.47 -28.55 -37.88
N GLY A 17 -13.78 -29.05 -36.85
CA GLY A 17 -14.34 -29.16 -35.49
C GLY A 17 -14.24 -27.86 -34.69
N GLN A 18 -14.67 -27.87 -33.42
CA GLN A 18 -14.69 -26.70 -32.54
C GLN A 18 -14.42 -27.04 -31.06
N ILE A 19 -13.94 -26.08 -30.29
CA ILE A 19 -13.77 -26.17 -28.83
C ILE A 19 -15.15 -26.15 -28.16
N ILE A 20 -15.39 -27.07 -27.21
CA ILE A 20 -16.68 -27.34 -26.57
C ILE A 20 -16.70 -26.83 -25.11
N THR A 21 -15.61 -26.99 -24.37
CA THR A 21 -15.52 -26.61 -22.95
C THR A 21 -14.35 -25.66 -22.70
N GLY A 22 -14.44 -24.93 -21.60
CA GLY A 22 -13.46 -23.94 -21.14
C GLY A 22 -13.82 -23.52 -19.72
N ASP A 23 -13.16 -22.49 -19.18
CA ASP A 23 -13.51 -21.93 -17.87
C ASP A 23 -14.19 -20.56 -17.93
N HIS A 24 -14.96 -20.27 -16.89
CA HIS A 24 -15.67 -19.01 -16.69
C HIS A 24 -15.01 -18.10 -15.63
N THR A 25 -13.93 -18.56 -14.99
CA THR A 25 -12.99 -17.71 -14.22
C THR A 25 -12.38 -16.62 -15.09
N MET A 26 -11.97 -16.97 -16.32
CA MET A 26 -11.42 -16.05 -17.32
C MET A 26 -12.24 -16.13 -18.62
N THR A 27 -12.73 -15.00 -19.10
CA THR A 27 -13.59 -14.92 -20.29
C THR A 27 -13.22 -13.72 -21.15
N PHE A 28 -13.16 -13.90 -22.47
CA PHE A 28 -13.13 -12.78 -23.42
C PHE A 28 -14.49 -12.68 -24.13
N ASN A 29 -15.04 -11.46 -24.21
CA ASN A 29 -16.33 -11.18 -24.84
C ASN A 29 -17.47 -12.14 -24.40
N GLY A 30 -17.50 -12.49 -23.10
CA GLY A 30 -18.50 -13.39 -22.51
C GLY A 30 -18.32 -14.89 -22.80
N ARG A 31 -17.29 -15.27 -23.56
CA ARG A 31 -16.97 -16.67 -23.87
C ARG A 31 -15.85 -17.18 -22.97
N ALA A 32 -16.03 -18.41 -22.48
CA ALA A 32 -15.07 -19.12 -21.64
C ALA A 32 -13.73 -19.35 -22.35
N THR A 33 -12.62 -19.14 -21.65
CA THR A 33 -11.29 -19.44 -22.21
C THR A 33 -11.00 -20.93 -22.18
N ALA A 34 -10.40 -21.43 -23.25
CA ALA A 34 -10.04 -22.83 -23.40
C ALA A 34 -8.67 -23.12 -22.79
N ARG A 35 -8.47 -24.31 -22.21
CA ARG A 35 -7.23 -24.73 -21.56
C ARG A 35 -6.78 -26.12 -22.01
N GLU A 36 -5.52 -26.44 -21.75
CA GLU A 36 -4.99 -27.79 -21.87
C GLU A 36 -5.88 -28.80 -21.11
N GLY A 37 -6.36 -29.82 -21.82
CA GLY A 37 -7.31 -30.84 -21.36
C GLY A 37 -8.78 -30.56 -21.68
N ASP A 38 -9.16 -29.36 -22.13
CA ASP A 38 -10.57 -29.06 -22.44
C ASP A 38 -11.02 -29.74 -23.74
N LYS A 39 -12.33 -29.95 -23.90
CA LYS A 39 -12.89 -30.81 -24.96
C LYS A 39 -13.05 -30.07 -26.29
N VAL A 40 -12.77 -30.79 -27.37
CA VAL A 40 -12.86 -30.32 -28.77
C VAL A 40 -13.46 -31.40 -29.66
N THR A 41 -14.29 -31.03 -30.64
CA THR A 41 -14.78 -31.93 -31.70
C THR A 41 -13.78 -31.99 -32.87
N CYS A 42 -13.89 -33.02 -33.72
CA CYS A 42 -13.22 -33.08 -35.01
C CYS A 42 -14.25 -33.00 -36.14
N GLY A 43 -13.96 -32.28 -37.22
CA GLY A 43 -14.84 -32.20 -38.39
C GLY A 43 -14.72 -33.38 -39.36
N LYS A 44 -13.75 -34.28 -39.15
CA LYS A 44 -13.48 -35.45 -40.00
C LYS A 44 -13.68 -36.81 -39.33
N HIS A 45 -13.66 -36.86 -37.99
CA HIS A 45 -13.75 -38.10 -37.22
C HIS A 45 -14.77 -37.95 -36.09
N PRO A 46 -15.68 -38.93 -35.89
CA PRO A 46 -16.64 -38.90 -34.79
C PRO A 46 -15.94 -39.12 -33.45
N GLY A 47 -16.27 -38.31 -32.45
CA GLY A 47 -15.75 -38.42 -31.09
C GLY A 47 -15.53 -37.07 -30.42
N SER A 48 -15.24 -37.11 -29.12
CA SER A 48 -14.75 -35.95 -28.36
C SER A 48 -13.26 -36.16 -28.10
N TYR A 49 -12.47 -35.15 -28.45
CA TYR A 49 -11.03 -35.10 -28.24
C TYR A 49 -10.71 -34.01 -27.22
N THR A 50 -9.43 -33.83 -26.90
CA THR A 50 -8.92 -32.83 -25.95
C THR A 50 -7.94 -31.87 -26.61
N ILE A 51 -7.77 -30.70 -26.01
CA ILE A 51 -6.64 -29.81 -26.26
C ILE A 51 -5.42 -30.36 -25.51
N VAL A 52 -4.26 -30.44 -26.16
CA VAL A 52 -2.96 -30.74 -25.53
C VAL A 52 -1.97 -29.65 -25.86
N GLY A 53 -1.15 -29.27 -24.88
CA GLY A 53 -0.30 -28.08 -24.92
C GLY A 53 -1.09 -26.80 -24.68
N GLY A 54 -0.35 -25.74 -24.33
CA GLY A 54 -0.87 -24.43 -23.98
C GLY A 54 0.27 -23.46 -23.72
N VAL A 55 -0.05 -22.18 -23.62
CA VAL A 55 0.92 -21.09 -23.44
C VAL A 55 1.74 -21.35 -22.17
N SER A 56 3.07 -21.24 -22.28
CA SER A 56 4.01 -21.64 -21.22
C SER A 56 3.80 -20.92 -19.89
N ASP A 57 3.38 -19.65 -19.96
CA ASP A 57 3.44 -18.69 -18.86
C ASP A 57 2.04 -18.17 -18.45
N VAL A 58 0.97 -18.75 -19.00
CA VAL A 58 -0.41 -18.27 -18.79
C VAL A 58 -1.32 -19.44 -18.42
N PHE A 59 -1.84 -19.41 -17.19
CA PHE A 59 -2.58 -20.50 -16.58
C PHE A 59 -3.91 -20.01 -16.01
N ASP A 60 -4.90 -20.89 -15.99
CA ASP A 60 -6.13 -20.73 -15.22
C ASP A 60 -6.39 -22.01 -14.40
N MET A 61 -6.66 -21.84 -13.10
CA MET A 61 -6.77 -22.92 -12.10
C MET A 61 -5.70 -24.03 -12.24
N GLY A 62 -4.44 -23.64 -12.48
CA GLY A 62 -3.31 -24.57 -12.61
C GLY A 62 -3.21 -25.30 -13.95
N ARG A 63 -4.09 -25.04 -14.92
CA ARG A 63 -4.04 -25.60 -16.29
C ARG A 63 -3.60 -24.52 -17.27
N LYS A 64 -2.71 -24.85 -18.21
CA LYS A 64 -2.23 -23.91 -19.23
C LYS A 64 -3.39 -23.44 -20.11
N LEU A 65 -3.45 -22.15 -20.41
CA LEU A 65 -4.40 -21.61 -21.36
C LEU A 65 -4.03 -22.05 -22.77
N ALA A 66 -5.05 -22.36 -23.57
CA ALA A 66 -4.87 -22.86 -24.91
C ALA A 66 -4.55 -21.68 -25.86
N GLY A 67 -3.55 -21.87 -26.71
CA GLY A 67 -3.04 -20.83 -27.62
C GLY A 67 -2.76 -21.37 -29.01
N THR A 68 -2.90 -20.54 -30.05
CA THR A 68 -2.77 -20.96 -31.46
C THR A 68 -1.40 -21.53 -31.83
N LEU A 69 -0.33 -21.19 -31.11
CA LEU A 69 1.03 -21.69 -31.37
C LEU A 69 1.42 -22.92 -30.54
N ASP A 70 0.76 -23.13 -29.39
CA ASP A 70 1.20 -24.06 -28.35
C ASP A 70 0.21 -25.20 -28.07
N SER A 71 -0.99 -25.11 -28.62
CA SER A 71 -2.05 -26.09 -28.43
C SER A 71 -2.42 -26.79 -29.73
N VAL A 72 -2.61 -28.10 -29.65
CA VAL A 72 -3.17 -28.94 -30.73
C VAL A 72 -4.29 -29.84 -30.22
N SER A 73 -5.24 -30.16 -31.08
CA SER A 73 -6.26 -31.17 -30.80
C SER A 73 -5.66 -32.58 -30.83
N THR A 74 -6.05 -33.45 -29.89
CA THR A 74 -5.72 -34.89 -29.89
C THR A 74 -6.50 -35.71 -30.91
N CYS A 75 -7.32 -35.09 -31.77
CA CYS A 75 -7.96 -35.78 -32.87
C CYS A 75 -6.95 -36.37 -33.87
N PRO A 76 -7.32 -37.40 -34.67
CA PRO A 76 -6.40 -38.00 -35.64
C PRO A 76 -5.81 -37.01 -36.67
N CYS A 77 -6.48 -35.87 -36.89
CA CYS A 77 -5.97 -34.79 -37.74
C CYS A 77 -4.88 -33.93 -37.12
N ARG A 78 -4.62 -34.05 -35.80
CA ARG A 78 -3.76 -33.14 -35.01
C ARG A 78 -4.01 -31.66 -35.29
N ALA A 79 -5.29 -31.28 -35.35
CA ALA A 79 -5.70 -29.99 -35.85
C ALA A 79 -5.26 -28.85 -34.91
N SER A 80 -4.62 -27.83 -35.50
CA SER A 80 -4.43 -26.51 -34.89
C SER A 80 -5.77 -25.77 -34.76
N PHE A 81 -5.76 -24.71 -33.96
CA PHE A 81 -6.92 -23.87 -33.69
C PHE A 81 -6.89 -22.55 -34.44
N ILE A 82 -8.08 -22.01 -34.71
CA ILE A 82 -8.32 -20.74 -35.38
C ILE A 82 -8.99 -19.85 -34.33
N ASN A 83 -8.24 -18.86 -33.84
CA ASN A 83 -8.75 -17.89 -32.88
C ASN A 83 -9.85 -17.03 -33.52
N SER A 84 -10.84 -16.67 -32.72
CA SER A 84 -11.80 -15.61 -33.06
C SER A 84 -11.60 -14.33 -32.26
N GLU A 85 -10.83 -14.41 -31.18
CA GLU A 85 -10.40 -13.26 -30.38
C GLU A 85 -9.02 -12.78 -30.84
N MET A 86 -8.77 -11.48 -30.77
CA MET A 86 -7.51 -10.88 -31.24
C MET A 86 -6.50 -10.64 -30.10
N ASP A 87 -6.79 -11.11 -28.88
CA ASP A 87 -5.86 -11.01 -27.76
C ASP A 87 -4.69 -12.00 -27.93
N SER A 88 -3.48 -11.48 -27.81
CA SER A 88 -2.27 -12.09 -28.36
C SER A 88 -1.13 -12.19 -27.36
N TYR A 89 -0.34 -13.25 -27.47
CA TYR A 89 0.87 -13.48 -26.70
C TYR A 89 2.09 -13.65 -27.61
N GLU A 90 3.26 -13.24 -27.14
CA GLU A 90 4.52 -13.36 -27.90
C GLU A 90 5.32 -14.57 -27.42
N LYS A 91 5.73 -15.43 -28.36
CA LYS A 91 6.63 -16.55 -28.09
C LYS A 91 8.04 -16.24 -28.56
N GLN A 92 8.97 -16.21 -27.60
CA GLN A 92 10.41 -16.17 -27.89
C GLN A 92 10.88 -17.56 -28.35
N GLU A 93 11.71 -17.60 -29.38
CA GLU A 93 12.29 -18.85 -29.88
C GLU A 93 13.50 -19.24 -29.03
N GLN A 94 13.34 -20.24 -28.16
CA GLN A 94 14.49 -20.89 -27.51
C GLN A 94 15.21 -21.81 -28.53
N PRO A 95 16.55 -21.83 -28.55
CA PRO A 95 17.30 -22.74 -29.41
C PRO A 95 17.07 -24.20 -29.01
N ASN A 96 16.87 -25.06 -30.02
CA ASN A 96 16.60 -26.49 -29.86
C ASN A 96 17.77 -27.24 -29.19
N ASN A 97 17.77 -27.34 -27.86
CA ASN A 97 18.57 -28.33 -27.16
C ASN A 97 17.88 -29.70 -27.27
N ARG A 98 18.43 -30.56 -28.14
CA ARG A 98 18.03 -31.97 -28.24
C ARG A 98 18.15 -32.64 -26.88
N ALA A 99 17.11 -33.37 -26.50
CA ALA A 99 17.11 -34.18 -25.30
C ALA A 99 18.17 -35.30 -25.38
N THR A 100 18.93 -35.47 -24.30
CA THR A 100 19.68 -36.69 -23.98
C THR A 100 19.16 -37.25 -22.66
N ALA A 101 18.88 -38.54 -22.64
CA ALA A 101 18.32 -39.25 -21.49
C ALA A 101 19.37 -39.44 -20.36
N PRO A 102 18.94 -39.62 -19.10
CA PRO A 102 19.85 -39.84 -17.98
C PRO A 102 20.41 -41.27 -17.99
N VAL A 103 21.67 -41.43 -17.56
CA VAL A 103 22.28 -42.73 -17.23
C VAL A 103 22.87 -42.65 -15.82
N ASN A 104 22.59 -43.66 -15.00
CA ASN A 104 22.99 -43.76 -13.59
C ASN A 104 24.36 -44.47 -13.42
N MET A 105 24.89 -44.37 -12.18
CA MET A 105 25.98 -45.20 -11.60
C MET A 105 27.40 -44.95 -12.14
N ALA A 106 28.49 -45.20 -11.40
CA ALA A 106 28.73 -45.33 -9.95
C ALA A 106 30.25 -45.18 -9.68
N ALA A 107 30.66 -45.22 -8.41
CA ALA A 107 32.03 -45.00 -7.94
C ALA A 107 33.10 -45.96 -8.51
N GLN A 108 34.38 -45.52 -8.50
CA GLN A 108 35.46 -46.18 -7.73
C GLN A 108 36.78 -45.38 -7.69
N ASN A 109 37.53 -45.55 -6.60
CA ASN A 109 38.84 -44.95 -6.33
C ASN A 109 40.00 -45.74 -6.98
N PHE A 110 41.11 -45.08 -7.31
CA PHE A 110 42.47 -45.66 -7.26
C PHE A 110 43.51 -44.59 -6.87
N SER A 111 44.69 -45.02 -6.38
CA SER A 111 45.50 -44.27 -5.40
C SER A 111 46.94 -43.94 -5.83
N SER A 112 47.41 -42.74 -5.45
CA SER A 112 48.80 -42.38 -5.05
C SER A 112 49.96 -42.47 -6.08
N PRO A 113 51.16 -41.90 -5.77
CA PRO A 113 51.55 -40.77 -4.89
C PRO A 113 52.16 -39.59 -5.72
N VAL A 114 52.65 -38.45 -5.21
CA VAL A 114 53.92 -38.20 -4.47
C VAL A 114 54.06 -36.70 -4.10
N GLU A 115 54.73 -36.42 -2.97
CA GLU A 115 55.36 -35.17 -2.47
C GLU A 115 54.58 -33.92 -2.05
N GLU A 116 55.01 -33.41 -0.89
CA GLU A 116 54.61 -32.13 -0.29
C GLU A 116 55.39 -30.96 -0.90
N ALA A 117 54.66 -29.89 -1.25
CA ALA A 117 55.22 -28.54 -1.26
C ALA A 117 54.19 -27.60 -0.66
N SER A 118 54.58 -26.87 0.40
CA SER A 118 53.67 -26.01 1.17
C SER A 118 53.04 -24.93 0.29
N ASN A 119 51.72 -24.92 0.17
CA ASN A 119 50.98 -23.76 -0.32
C ASN A 119 49.67 -23.60 0.45
N VAL A 120 49.42 -22.38 0.94
CA VAL A 120 48.25 -22.07 1.77
C VAL A 120 47.02 -22.01 0.86
N GLN A 121 46.17 -23.02 0.92
CA GLN A 121 44.87 -22.94 0.26
C GLN A 121 43.99 -21.90 0.98
N PRO A 122 43.38 -20.93 0.26
CA PRO A 122 42.30 -20.15 0.82
C PRO A 122 41.12 -21.07 1.15
N ALA A 123 40.39 -20.75 2.21
CA ALA A 123 39.20 -21.50 2.60
C ALA A 123 38.21 -21.65 1.43
N PRO A 124 37.49 -22.78 1.32
CA PRO A 124 36.50 -22.95 0.25
C PRO A 124 35.49 -21.80 0.30
N PRO A 125 35.09 -21.24 -0.85
CA PRO A 125 34.16 -20.12 -0.87
C PRO A 125 32.85 -20.55 -0.21
N VAL A 126 32.50 -19.86 0.89
CA VAL A 126 31.20 -20.00 1.54
C VAL A 126 30.15 -19.78 0.46
N THR A 127 29.43 -20.84 0.13
CA THR A 127 28.38 -20.81 -0.87
C THR A 127 27.24 -20.01 -0.27
N LYS A 128 27.23 -18.69 -0.53
CA LYS A 128 26.14 -17.83 -0.09
C LYS A 128 24.85 -18.41 -0.63
N GLU A 129 23.89 -18.68 0.26
CA GLU A 129 22.54 -19.04 -0.15
C GLU A 129 22.01 -17.95 -1.10
N PRO A 130 21.26 -18.33 -2.15
CA PRO A 130 20.73 -17.36 -3.10
C PRO A 130 19.87 -16.31 -2.35
N PRO A 131 20.01 -15.01 -2.67
CA PRO A 131 19.34 -13.95 -1.95
C PRO A 131 17.82 -14.13 -2.00
N ILE A 132 17.15 -13.94 -0.86
CA ILE A 132 15.69 -14.06 -0.76
C ILE A 132 15.05 -12.95 -1.61
N PRO A 133 14.25 -13.28 -2.66
CA PRO A 133 13.68 -12.25 -3.52
C PRO A 133 12.76 -11.30 -2.77
N VAL A 134 12.84 -10.00 -3.07
CA VAL A 134 12.10 -8.93 -2.39
C VAL A 134 11.13 -8.20 -3.33
N PHE A 135 10.11 -7.54 -2.78
CA PHE A 135 9.20 -6.69 -3.56
C PHE A 135 9.89 -5.41 -4.06
N ALA A 136 10.72 -4.78 -3.22
CA ALA A 136 11.45 -3.56 -3.55
C ALA A 136 12.78 -3.49 -2.78
N LYS A 137 13.84 -3.02 -3.46
CA LYS A 137 15.13 -2.61 -2.90
C LYS A 137 15.66 -1.38 -3.64
N SER A 138 16.67 -0.72 -3.06
CA SER A 138 17.35 0.40 -3.73
C SER A 138 18.22 -0.11 -4.89
N CYS A 139 18.19 0.60 -6.01
CA CYS A 139 19.10 0.35 -7.14
C CYS A 139 20.58 0.54 -6.78
N LEU A 140 20.89 1.27 -5.70
CA LEU A 140 22.27 1.43 -5.21
C LEU A 140 22.85 0.16 -4.58
N ARG A 141 22.03 -0.88 -4.32
CA ARG A 141 22.51 -2.19 -3.84
C ARG A 141 23.13 -3.03 -4.96
N GLY A 142 22.67 -2.88 -6.20
CA GLY A 142 23.08 -3.69 -7.36
C GLY A 142 22.51 -5.11 -7.38
N LYS A 143 22.72 -5.81 -8.51
CA LYS A 143 22.17 -7.14 -8.80
C LYS A 143 22.66 -8.20 -7.81
N GLY A 144 21.73 -8.96 -7.23
CA GLY A 144 22.01 -10.04 -6.29
C GLY A 144 22.29 -9.59 -4.85
N CYS A 145 22.20 -8.30 -4.56
CA CYS A 145 22.21 -7.76 -3.21
C CYS A 145 20.80 -7.34 -2.81
N THR A 146 20.21 -8.07 -1.86
CA THR A 146 18.89 -7.78 -1.27
C THR A 146 19.01 -7.18 0.12
N ASP A 147 20.12 -6.51 0.42
CA ASP A 147 20.35 -5.94 1.74
C ASP A 147 19.60 -4.61 1.90
N ALA A 148 19.27 -4.25 3.14
CA ALA A 148 18.71 -2.94 3.44
C ALA A 148 19.75 -1.82 3.20
N GLY A 149 19.28 -0.61 2.92
CA GLY A 149 20.14 0.57 2.92
C GLY A 149 20.52 0.98 4.34
N THR A 150 21.77 1.40 4.53
CA THR A 150 22.34 1.80 5.83
C THR A 150 22.50 3.31 5.96
N GLU A 151 22.17 4.08 4.92
CA GLU A 151 22.32 5.53 4.83
C GLU A 151 21.01 6.15 4.33
N ALA A 152 20.82 7.45 4.51
CA ALA A 152 19.61 8.12 4.04
C ALA A 152 19.66 8.34 2.51
N GLU A 153 18.64 7.89 1.78
CA GLU A 153 18.59 8.01 0.31
C GLU A 153 17.20 8.46 -0.22
N PRO A 154 17.11 8.96 -1.47
CA PRO A 154 15.82 9.31 -2.08
C PRO A 154 14.92 8.08 -2.29
N ALA A 155 13.62 8.24 -2.08
CA ALA A 155 12.63 7.20 -2.41
C ALA A 155 12.63 6.82 -3.91
N ASP A 156 13.04 7.75 -4.79
CA ASP A 156 13.20 7.52 -6.22
C ASP A 156 14.25 6.45 -6.56
N ASN A 157 15.16 6.09 -5.64
CA ASN A 157 16.10 4.97 -5.83
C ASN A 157 15.41 3.59 -5.72
N PHE A 158 14.16 3.55 -5.24
CA PHE A 158 13.35 2.33 -5.14
C PHE A 158 12.30 2.27 -6.24
N GLY A 159 11.65 3.40 -6.53
CA GLY A 159 10.51 3.47 -7.44
C GLY A 159 9.81 4.83 -7.39
N ARG A 160 8.77 5.00 -8.19
CA ARG A 160 8.03 6.26 -8.32
C ARG A 160 6.82 6.30 -7.40
N MET A 161 6.50 7.50 -6.91
CA MET A 161 5.41 7.72 -5.94
C MET A 161 4.33 8.67 -6.46
N ALA A 162 3.08 8.41 -6.05
CA ALA A 162 1.92 9.26 -6.30
C ALA A 162 1.11 9.41 -5.00
N ILE A 163 0.67 10.62 -4.66
CA ILE A 163 -0.04 10.94 -3.41
C ILE A 163 -1.43 11.48 -3.71
N TYR A 164 -2.41 10.95 -2.98
CA TYR A 164 -3.83 11.28 -3.08
C TYR A 164 -4.41 11.66 -1.72
N GLN A 165 -5.42 12.53 -1.73
CA GLN A 165 -6.17 12.99 -0.57
C GLN A 165 -7.68 12.75 -0.76
N VAL A 166 -8.37 12.36 0.31
CA VAL A 166 -9.83 12.37 0.38
C VAL A 166 -10.25 13.69 1.04
N PRO A 167 -11.10 14.53 0.40
CA PRO A 167 -11.59 15.76 0.99
C PRO A 167 -12.59 15.48 2.13
N SER A 168 -12.61 16.36 3.14
CA SER A 168 -13.19 16.06 4.46
C SER A 168 -14.71 16.24 4.54
N SER A 169 -15.34 16.95 3.59
CA SER A 169 -16.79 17.14 3.53
C SER A 169 -17.25 17.71 2.18
N PRO A 170 -18.41 17.27 1.63
CA PRO A 170 -19.14 17.98 0.59
C PRO A 170 -20.15 18.97 1.22
N THR A 171 -19.75 20.20 1.49
CA THR A 171 -20.69 21.24 1.97
C THR A 171 -21.68 21.65 0.86
N PRO A 172 -22.99 21.79 1.14
CA PRO A 172 -23.95 22.27 0.14
C PRO A 172 -23.67 23.73 -0.26
N VAL A 173 -23.30 23.95 -1.52
CA VAL A 173 -23.05 25.31 -2.03
C VAL A 173 -24.38 25.98 -2.40
N THR A 174 -24.85 26.89 -1.54
CA THR A 174 -25.95 27.83 -1.87
C THR A 174 -25.62 28.55 -3.18
N PRO A 175 -26.46 28.47 -4.23
CA PRO A 175 -26.12 29.08 -5.52
C PRO A 175 -26.03 30.61 -5.43
N GLN A 176 -24.83 31.15 -5.61
CA GLN A 176 -24.71 32.58 -5.91
C GLN A 176 -25.29 32.88 -7.30
N LYS A 177 -25.93 34.05 -7.39
CA LYS A 177 -26.55 34.58 -8.60
C LYS A 177 -25.48 34.86 -9.67
N PRO A 178 -25.67 34.49 -10.95
CA PRO A 178 -24.67 34.77 -11.99
C PRO A 178 -24.49 36.27 -12.23
N GLU A 179 -23.24 36.75 -12.15
CA GLU A 179 -22.85 38.03 -12.73
C GLU A 179 -22.49 37.87 -14.23
N PRO A 180 -22.66 38.92 -15.06
CA PRO A 180 -22.35 38.83 -16.50
C PRO A 180 -20.83 38.84 -16.75
N PRO A 181 -20.33 38.10 -17.76
CA PRO A 181 -18.90 38.04 -18.05
C PRO A 181 -18.38 39.36 -18.66
N PRO A 182 -17.19 39.86 -18.25
CA PRO A 182 -16.55 41.00 -18.88
C PRO A 182 -16.07 40.66 -20.29
N GLN A 183 -16.29 41.58 -21.25
CA GLN A 183 -15.83 41.43 -22.62
C GLN A 183 -14.35 41.79 -22.75
N GLY A 184 -13.52 40.83 -23.20
CA GLY A 184 -12.10 41.07 -23.46
C GLY A 184 -11.47 39.95 -24.30
N LYS A 185 -11.24 40.20 -25.60
CA LYS A 185 -10.66 39.20 -26.51
C LYS A 185 -9.16 39.02 -26.28
N LYS A 186 -8.73 37.82 -25.90
CA LYS A 186 -7.43 37.24 -26.29
C LYS A 186 -7.64 35.76 -26.63
N GLN A 187 -6.97 35.27 -27.67
CA GLN A 187 -7.12 33.89 -28.15
C GLN A 187 -6.53 32.88 -27.14
N PRO A 188 -7.10 31.67 -27.02
CA PRO A 188 -6.46 30.59 -26.29
C PRO A 188 -5.22 30.08 -27.06
N PRO A 189 -4.21 29.52 -26.37
CA PRO A 189 -3.09 28.85 -27.02
C PRO A 189 -3.58 27.63 -27.82
N GLU A 190 -2.82 27.29 -28.86
CA GLU A 190 -3.15 26.23 -29.82
C GLU A 190 -3.16 24.83 -29.13
N PRO A 191 -4.14 23.96 -29.42
CA PRO A 191 -4.26 22.68 -28.73
C PRO A 191 -3.16 21.68 -29.12
N ASP A 192 -2.64 20.98 -28.10
CA ASP A 192 -1.60 19.94 -28.24
C ASP A 192 -1.93 18.86 -29.28
N LYS A 193 -0.88 18.37 -29.96
CA LYS A 193 -0.98 17.48 -31.12
C LYS A 193 -1.69 16.15 -30.81
N PRO A 194 -2.56 15.65 -31.71
CA PRO A 194 -3.46 14.51 -31.46
C PRO A 194 -2.81 13.11 -31.54
N GLN A 195 -1.56 12.94 -31.10
CA GLN A 195 -0.86 11.64 -31.13
C GLN A 195 -0.96 10.83 -29.82
N ASP A 196 -1.19 11.49 -28.68
CA ASP A 196 -1.18 10.85 -27.35
C ASP A 196 -2.46 10.05 -27.00
N LYS A 197 -3.43 9.98 -27.93
CA LYS A 197 -4.73 9.30 -27.75
C LYS A 197 -4.78 7.83 -28.21
N LYS A 198 -3.69 7.25 -28.73
CA LYS A 198 -3.69 5.89 -29.34
C LYS A 198 -3.16 4.74 -28.47
N LEU A 199 -2.67 5.02 -27.26
CA LEU A 199 -2.18 3.97 -26.35
C LEU A 199 -3.30 3.44 -25.42
N PRO A 200 -3.47 2.10 -25.30
CA PRO A 200 -4.37 1.50 -24.32
C PRO A 200 -4.09 2.00 -22.89
N TRP A 201 -5.14 2.12 -22.06
CA TRP A 201 -5.05 2.77 -20.75
C TRP A 201 -4.03 2.09 -19.81
N TYR A 202 -3.86 0.76 -19.89
CA TYR A 202 -2.86 0.03 -19.10
C TYR A 202 -1.41 0.41 -19.45
N LYS A 203 -1.14 0.79 -20.71
CA LYS A 203 0.18 1.35 -21.13
C LYS A 203 0.39 2.80 -20.66
N ARG A 204 -0.63 3.41 -20.04
CA ARG A 204 -0.61 4.78 -19.48
C ARG A 204 -0.68 4.76 -17.95
N TRP A 205 -0.55 3.57 -17.33
CA TRP A 205 -0.88 3.30 -15.92
C TRP A 205 -0.19 4.23 -14.92
N PHE A 206 1.04 4.66 -15.19
CA PHE A 206 1.67 5.78 -14.52
C PHE A 206 2.46 6.62 -15.52
N ARG A 207 2.19 7.94 -15.55
CA ARG A 207 2.90 8.88 -16.44
C ARG A 207 3.94 9.68 -15.65
N SER A 208 5.16 9.76 -16.16
CA SER A 208 6.16 10.74 -15.76
C SER A 208 5.85 12.10 -16.40
N GLY A 209 6.05 13.19 -15.68
CA GLY A 209 5.82 14.52 -16.24
C GLY A 209 6.59 15.61 -15.52
N GLU A 210 7.71 16.02 -16.09
CA GLU A 210 8.34 17.32 -15.78
C GLU A 210 7.42 18.45 -16.29
N ASP A 211 6.86 18.32 -17.50
CA ASP A 211 5.99 19.33 -18.13
C ASP A 211 4.52 19.37 -17.64
N LYS A 212 4.12 18.56 -16.62
CA LYS A 212 2.69 18.40 -16.27
C LYS A 212 2.32 18.58 -14.80
N ALA A 213 3.28 18.85 -13.92
CA ALA A 213 2.99 19.30 -12.55
C ALA A 213 2.20 20.62 -12.55
N GLU A 214 2.54 21.56 -13.44
CA GLU A 214 1.90 22.88 -13.56
C GLU A 214 0.45 22.81 -14.10
N VAL A 215 0.19 21.89 -15.04
CA VAL A 215 -1.16 21.66 -15.59
C VAL A 215 -2.09 21.05 -14.54
N ALA A 216 -1.58 20.14 -13.69
CA ALA A 216 -2.34 19.57 -12.58
C ALA A 216 -2.68 20.61 -11.49
N ALA A 217 -1.78 21.57 -11.24
CA ALA A 217 -2.00 22.67 -10.31
C ALA A 217 -3.02 23.70 -10.83
N THR A 218 -3.03 23.98 -12.13
CA THR A 218 -3.89 25.02 -12.74
C THR A 218 -5.34 24.57 -12.95
N ALA A 219 -5.58 23.26 -13.09
CA ALA A 219 -6.91 22.75 -13.43
C ALA A 219 -7.95 22.82 -12.29
N VAL A 220 -7.52 23.14 -11.06
CA VAL A 220 -8.24 23.15 -9.75
C VAL A 220 -9.32 24.26 -9.66
N ALA A 221 -10.31 24.34 -10.58
CA ALA A 221 -11.11 25.57 -10.78
C ALA A 221 -12.64 25.49 -11.12
N ALA A 222 -13.25 24.38 -11.52
CA ALA A 222 -14.65 24.31 -12.00
C ALA A 222 -15.62 23.30 -11.32
N THR A 223 -15.47 21.99 -11.50
CA THR A 223 -16.59 21.02 -11.42
C THR A 223 -16.85 20.36 -10.05
N ALA A 224 -17.65 20.97 -9.17
CA ALA A 224 -18.23 20.34 -7.96
C ALA A 224 -19.70 19.95 -8.17
N ARG A 225 -20.11 19.72 -9.43
CA ARG A 225 -21.50 19.51 -9.84
C ARG A 225 -21.60 18.49 -10.97
N SER A 226 -21.71 17.22 -10.62
CA SER A 226 -22.57 16.18 -11.24
C SER A 226 -22.22 14.80 -10.69
N ALA A 227 -23.24 13.98 -10.45
CA ALA A 227 -23.21 12.64 -9.81
C ALA A 227 -23.30 12.60 -8.27
N VAL A 228 -24.18 13.42 -7.68
CA VAL A 228 -24.81 13.04 -6.40
C VAL A 228 -26.05 12.21 -6.74
N ALA A 229 -25.85 10.90 -6.86
CA ALA A 229 -26.91 9.92 -7.04
C ALA A 229 -26.56 8.69 -6.20
N GLU A 230 -27.14 8.64 -4.99
CA GLU A 230 -27.30 7.47 -4.12
C GLU A 230 -26.01 6.64 -3.83
N GLY A 231 -25.24 7.09 -2.83
CA GLY A 231 -24.09 6.36 -2.27
C GLY A 231 -22.81 7.18 -2.29
N GLU A 232 -22.45 7.79 -1.15
CA GLU A 232 -21.48 8.91 -1.06
C GLU A 232 -19.98 8.55 -1.24
N THR A 233 -19.58 7.80 -2.28
CA THR A 233 -18.14 7.53 -2.53
C THR A 233 -17.36 8.81 -2.77
N LEU A 234 -16.40 9.12 -1.88
CA LEU A 234 -15.55 10.29 -1.99
C LEU A 234 -14.42 10.03 -3.00
N VAL A 235 -14.25 10.95 -3.94
CA VAL A 235 -13.21 10.86 -4.97
C VAL A 235 -11.85 11.21 -4.36
N MET A 236 -10.86 10.33 -4.54
CA MET A 236 -9.47 10.63 -4.15
C MET A 236 -8.84 11.61 -5.15
N ARG A 237 -8.38 12.76 -4.66
CA ARG A 237 -7.73 13.82 -5.45
C ARG A 237 -6.22 13.65 -5.41
N TYR A 238 -5.56 13.67 -6.58
CA TYR A 238 -4.09 13.76 -6.64
C TYR A 238 -3.59 15.10 -6.08
N ILE A 239 -2.54 15.04 -5.25
CA ILE A 239 -1.97 16.21 -4.57
C ILE A 239 -0.45 16.35 -4.75
N GLY A 240 0.28 15.31 -5.15
CA GLY A 240 1.71 15.42 -5.47
C GLY A 240 2.43 14.08 -5.66
N GLY A 241 3.71 14.12 -6.06
CA GLY A 241 4.53 12.96 -6.40
C GLY A 241 5.20 13.05 -7.78
N GLY A 242 6.08 12.10 -8.08
CA GLY A 242 6.80 11.98 -9.36
C GLY A 242 6.09 11.15 -10.42
N ALA A 243 4.86 10.70 -10.14
CA ALA A 243 3.99 9.97 -11.05
C ALA A 243 2.51 10.23 -10.73
N ILE A 244 1.64 10.06 -11.73
CA ILE A 244 0.18 10.07 -11.58
C ILE A 244 -0.35 8.74 -12.14
N SER A 245 -1.17 8.02 -11.36
CA SER A 245 -1.80 6.77 -11.83
C SER A 245 -3.00 7.02 -12.74
N ALA A 246 -3.31 6.08 -13.64
CA ALA A 246 -4.50 6.14 -14.49
C ALA A 246 -5.76 5.61 -13.77
N GLY A 247 -6.94 5.95 -14.33
CA GLY A 247 -8.23 5.60 -13.73
C GLY A 247 -8.59 6.46 -12.52
N ARG A 248 -9.73 6.17 -11.90
CA ARG A 248 -10.25 6.88 -10.73
C ARG A 248 -10.08 6.01 -9.48
N TRP A 249 -9.50 6.59 -8.43
CA TRP A 249 -9.48 6.02 -7.10
C TRP A 249 -10.57 6.66 -6.25
N LEU A 250 -11.31 5.85 -5.51
CA LEU A 250 -12.39 6.27 -4.61
C LEU A 250 -12.15 5.69 -3.22
N ALA A 251 -12.58 6.41 -2.19
CA ALA A 251 -12.72 5.93 -0.83
C ALA A 251 -14.20 5.76 -0.49
N ALA A 252 -14.57 4.65 0.14
CA ALA A 252 -15.96 4.42 0.56
C ALA A 252 -16.35 5.36 1.74
N PRO A 253 -17.57 5.90 1.81
CA PRO A 253 -17.98 6.83 2.86
C PRO A 253 -18.11 6.12 4.21
N ASN A 254 -17.17 6.40 5.10
CA ASN A 254 -17.33 6.51 6.56
C ASN A 254 -16.03 7.19 7.07
N PRO A 255 -16.02 7.78 8.28
CA PRO A 255 -14.88 8.55 8.79
C PRO A 255 -13.50 7.86 8.79
N VAL A 256 -13.40 6.54 8.57
CA VAL A 256 -12.13 5.77 8.63
C VAL A 256 -11.34 5.73 7.30
N THR A 257 -11.95 6.07 6.16
CA THR A 257 -11.43 5.70 4.84
C THR A 257 -10.43 6.69 4.24
N VAL A 258 -9.21 6.67 4.80
CA VAL A 258 -7.97 7.15 4.16
C VAL A 258 -7.99 8.62 3.73
N GLY A 259 -7.76 9.52 4.70
CA GLY A 259 -7.54 10.94 4.40
C GLY A 259 -6.33 11.19 3.47
N LEU A 260 -5.30 10.32 3.50
CA LEU A 260 -4.15 10.38 2.60
C LEU A 260 -3.71 8.97 2.16
N MET A 261 -3.59 8.74 0.85
CA MET A 261 -3.08 7.51 0.24
C MET A 261 -1.83 7.81 -0.56
N GLY A 262 -0.76 7.02 -0.38
CA GLY A 262 0.35 6.99 -1.30
C GLY A 262 0.41 5.69 -2.08
N LEU A 263 0.66 5.77 -3.39
CA LEU A 263 1.00 4.66 -4.26
C LEU A 263 2.51 4.67 -4.52
N PHE A 264 3.13 3.50 -4.52
CA PHE A 264 4.53 3.28 -4.91
C PHE A 264 4.59 2.10 -5.90
N TYR A 265 5.38 2.25 -6.95
CA TYR A 265 5.64 1.19 -7.93
C TYR A 265 7.03 1.38 -8.57
N SER A 266 7.69 0.29 -8.91
CA SER A 266 9.00 0.31 -9.58
C SER A 266 8.87 -0.30 -10.97
N PRO A 267 8.75 0.49 -12.06
CA PRO A 267 8.49 -0.06 -13.39
C PRO A 267 9.74 -0.59 -14.08
N LYS A 268 10.94 -0.07 -13.75
CA LYS A 268 12.18 -0.31 -14.51
C LYS A 268 13.49 -0.23 -13.72
N LEU A 269 13.46 0.19 -12.45
CA LEU A 269 14.67 0.62 -11.74
C LEU A 269 15.71 -0.49 -11.55
N ASN A 270 15.27 -1.75 -11.59
CA ASN A 270 16.09 -2.95 -11.53
C ASN A 270 15.51 -4.05 -12.47
N GLU A 271 15.09 -3.66 -13.68
CA GLU A 271 14.48 -4.57 -14.68
C GLU A 271 15.50 -5.64 -15.13
N GLY A 272 15.18 -6.93 -14.95
CA GLY A 272 16.06 -8.05 -15.31
C GLY A 272 16.96 -8.58 -14.19
N GLU A 273 16.70 -8.17 -12.94
CA GLU A 273 17.28 -8.82 -11.75
C GLU A 273 16.36 -9.95 -11.23
N GLU A 274 16.95 -11.07 -10.82
CA GLU A 274 16.23 -12.29 -10.38
C GLU A 274 15.91 -12.28 -8.87
N ASP A 275 16.39 -11.26 -8.14
CA ASP A 275 16.20 -11.07 -6.71
C ASP A 275 14.93 -10.24 -6.38
N TYR A 276 14.00 -10.20 -7.33
CA TYR A 276 12.67 -9.61 -7.18
C TYR A 276 11.57 -10.67 -7.11
N LEU A 277 10.54 -10.40 -6.31
CA LEU A 277 9.31 -11.17 -6.33
C LEU A 277 8.52 -10.85 -7.60
N ASP A 278 8.46 -11.84 -8.50
CA ASP A 278 7.68 -11.73 -9.72
C ASP A 278 6.15 -11.64 -9.44
N PRO A 279 5.34 -11.13 -10.39
CA PRO A 279 3.90 -10.99 -10.20
C PRO A 279 3.13 -12.29 -9.96
N TYR A 280 3.64 -13.45 -10.39
CA TYR A 280 3.03 -14.76 -10.14
C TYR A 280 3.29 -15.21 -8.69
N ARG A 281 4.52 -15.03 -8.18
CA ARG A 281 4.83 -15.30 -6.77
C ARG A 281 4.07 -14.38 -5.83
N LEU A 282 3.94 -13.10 -6.16
CA LEU A 282 3.11 -12.16 -5.40
C LEU A 282 1.62 -12.55 -5.42
N ARG A 283 1.11 -13.07 -6.55
CA ARG A 283 -0.26 -13.62 -6.64
C ARG A 283 -0.45 -14.81 -5.72
N GLN A 284 0.47 -15.78 -5.68
CA GLN A 284 0.42 -16.91 -4.75
C GLN A 284 0.40 -16.45 -3.28
N ILE A 285 1.22 -15.45 -2.92
CA ILE A 285 1.24 -14.89 -1.56
C ILE A 285 -0.11 -14.20 -1.25
N ALA A 286 -0.69 -13.49 -2.22
CA ALA A 286 -1.99 -12.82 -2.06
C ALA A 286 -3.15 -13.81 -1.86
N GLU A 287 -3.18 -14.91 -2.62
CA GLU A 287 -4.16 -15.99 -2.50
C GLU A 287 -4.11 -16.69 -1.13
N GLN A 288 -2.93 -16.73 -0.51
CA GLN A 288 -2.70 -17.27 0.83
C GLN A 288 -2.82 -16.22 1.95
N TYR A 289 -3.26 -14.99 1.63
CA TYR A 289 -3.30 -13.85 2.56
C TYR A 289 -1.97 -13.55 3.28
N GLY A 290 -0.85 -13.96 2.67
CA GLY A 290 0.50 -13.86 3.24
C GLY A 290 1.09 -12.45 3.24
N LYS A 291 2.39 -12.38 3.57
CA LYS A 291 3.22 -11.19 3.48
C LYS A 291 4.44 -11.44 2.58
N ALA A 292 4.91 -10.41 1.88
CA ALA A 292 6.11 -10.42 1.05
C ALA A 292 7.23 -9.57 1.68
N PRO A 293 8.51 -10.02 1.63
CA PRO A 293 9.64 -9.20 2.04
C PRO A 293 9.85 -7.97 1.13
N THR A 294 10.32 -6.88 1.69
CA THR A 294 10.69 -5.60 1.05
C THR A 294 11.90 -5.00 1.79
N ARG A 295 12.57 -4.01 1.21
CA ARG A 295 13.63 -3.19 1.86
C ARG A 295 13.26 -1.72 2.04
N VAL A 296 12.02 -1.36 1.69
CA VAL A 296 11.44 -0.05 2.01
C VAL A 296 9.99 -0.20 2.43
N ARG A 297 9.60 0.55 3.47
CA ARG A 297 8.20 0.81 3.86
C ARG A 297 7.99 2.29 4.14
N PHE A 298 6.78 2.76 3.95
CA PHE A 298 6.40 4.16 4.08
C PHE A 298 5.25 4.32 5.08
N ARG A 299 5.29 5.39 5.87
CA ARG A 299 4.20 5.80 6.76
C ARG A 299 3.98 7.30 6.68
N TRP A 300 2.77 7.71 7.05
CA TRP A 300 2.46 9.11 7.32
C TRP A 300 2.94 9.47 8.72
N ILE A 301 3.68 10.56 8.84
CA ILE A 301 4.08 11.15 10.11
C ILE A 301 3.58 12.59 10.20
N ARG A 302 3.36 13.09 11.42
CA ARG A 302 3.07 14.50 11.67
C ARG A 302 4.39 15.20 11.99
N ASP A 303 4.77 16.20 11.19
CA ASP A 303 5.97 17.00 11.45
C ASP A 303 5.80 17.83 12.73
N GLU A 304 6.75 17.72 13.65
CA GLU A 304 6.65 18.34 14.98
C GLU A 304 6.68 19.87 14.94
N LYS A 305 7.28 20.47 13.91
CA LYS A 305 7.45 21.93 13.79
C LYS A 305 6.25 22.62 13.15
N SER A 306 5.76 22.08 12.04
CA SER A 306 4.66 22.64 11.25
C SER A 306 3.30 22.05 11.61
N GLY A 307 3.26 20.92 12.32
CA GLY A 307 2.04 20.17 12.61
C GLY A 307 1.41 19.51 11.38
N ARG A 308 2.02 19.56 10.20
CA ARG A 308 1.48 19.01 8.95
C ARG A 308 1.83 17.54 8.78
N MET A 309 0.98 16.81 8.07
CA MET A 309 1.29 15.44 7.65
C MET A 309 2.33 15.46 6.53
N THR A 310 3.33 14.59 6.62
CA THR A 310 4.34 14.29 5.59
C THR A 310 4.56 12.78 5.48
N VAL A 311 5.18 12.33 4.38
CA VAL A 311 5.55 10.94 4.17
C VAL A 311 6.98 10.71 4.66
N GLN A 312 7.20 9.61 5.39
CA GLN A 312 8.53 9.15 5.77
C GLN A 312 8.74 7.72 5.27
N GLY A 313 9.82 7.50 4.52
CA GLY A 313 10.30 6.16 4.15
C GLY A 313 11.31 5.64 5.16
N TYR A 314 11.35 4.32 5.32
CA TYR A 314 12.31 3.61 6.16
C TYR A 314 12.90 2.41 5.43
N HIS A 315 14.21 2.22 5.55
CA HIS A 315 14.83 0.93 5.25
C HIS A 315 14.39 -0.09 6.29
N VAL A 316 14.01 -1.27 5.84
CA VAL A 316 13.60 -2.39 6.70
C VAL A 316 14.43 -3.63 6.36
N SER A 317 14.95 -4.27 7.41
CA SER A 317 15.80 -5.46 7.34
C SER A 317 15.09 -6.67 7.95
N PRO A 318 15.36 -7.92 7.50
CA PRO A 318 14.84 -9.13 8.14
C PRO A 318 15.17 -9.20 9.63
N GLU A 319 16.34 -8.70 10.02
CA GLU A 319 16.86 -8.60 11.38
C GLU A 319 15.97 -7.70 12.25
N GLY A 320 15.47 -6.59 11.69
CA GLY A 320 14.51 -5.71 12.35
C GLY A 320 13.07 -6.24 12.38
N GLY A 321 12.75 -7.34 11.68
CA GLY A 321 11.43 -7.98 11.66
C GLY A 321 10.30 -7.20 10.96
N LEU A 322 10.56 -5.95 10.54
CA LEU A 322 9.61 -5.05 9.87
C LEU A 322 9.63 -5.19 8.34
N ASP A 323 10.37 -6.13 7.79
CA ASP A 323 10.61 -6.25 6.35
C ASP A 323 9.43 -6.84 5.55
N LYS A 324 8.33 -7.24 6.19
CA LYS A 324 7.24 -7.99 5.55
C LYS A 324 5.94 -7.19 5.44
N VAL A 325 5.47 -6.98 4.21
CA VAL A 325 4.23 -6.24 3.88
C VAL A 325 3.13 -7.22 3.45
N PRO A 326 1.88 -7.12 3.94
CA PRO A 326 0.78 -7.97 3.49
C PRO A 326 0.48 -7.81 2.00
N VAL A 327 0.35 -8.93 1.27
CA VAL A 327 0.00 -8.93 -0.15
C VAL A 327 -1.48 -9.28 -0.31
N ARG A 328 -2.24 -8.52 -1.09
CA ARG A 328 -3.70 -8.64 -1.17
C ARG A 328 -4.20 -8.52 -2.61
N MET A 329 -5.15 -9.38 -2.99
CA MET A 329 -5.81 -9.32 -4.29
C MET A 329 -6.94 -8.28 -4.24
N MET A 330 -7.01 -7.38 -5.23
CA MET A 330 -8.23 -6.57 -5.44
C MET A 330 -9.29 -7.43 -6.11
N THR A 331 -10.55 -7.31 -5.70
CA THR A 331 -11.67 -8.10 -6.26
C THR A 331 -12.52 -7.25 -7.18
N LEU A 332 -12.84 -7.72 -8.39
CA LEU A 332 -13.77 -7.02 -9.27
C LEU A 332 -15.21 -7.18 -8.78
N ASN A 333 -15.81 -6.11 -8.30
CA ASN A 333 -17.26 -6.03 -8.10
C ASN A 333 -17.94 -5.86 -9.47
N ARG A 334 -18.53 -6.95 -9.97
CA ARG A 334 -19.18 -6.99 -11.29
C ARG A 334 -20.44 -6.12 -11.38
N THR A 335 -21.03 -5.70 -10.26
CA THR A 335 -22.21 -4.84 -10.21
C THR A 335 -21.84 -3.37 -10.38
N THR A 336 -20.74 -2.92 -9.76
CA THR A 336 -20.28 -1.52 -9.83
C THR A 336 -19.21 -1.27 -10.89
N GLY A 337 -18.56 -2.33 -11.39
CA GLY A 337 -17.40 -2.25 -12.28
C GLY A 337 -16.10 -1.83 -11.58
N ASN A 338 -16.12 -1.66 -10.25
CA ASN A 338 -14.96 -1.26 -9.46
C ASN A 338 -14.15 -2.48 -9.01
N TYR A 339 -12.83 -2.33 -8.99
CA TYR A 339 -11.95 -3.21 -8.23
C TYR A 339 -11.91 -2.74 -6.79
N GLU A 340 -12.06 -3.67 -5.85
CA GLU A 340 -12.25 -3.39 -4.44
C GLU A 340 -11.15 -4.07 -3.61
N PHE A 341 -10.57 -3.31 -2.68
CA PHE A 341 -9.72 -3.85 -1.62
C PHE A 341 -10.43 -3.74 -0.27
N TRP A 342 -10.47 -4.85 0.46
CA TRP A 342 -11.11 -4.99 1.77
C TRP A 342 -10.02 -5.33 2.79
N GLU A 343 -9.88 -4.52 3.85
CA GLU A 343 -8.99 -4.86 4.96
C GLU A 343 -9.59 -6.01 5.80
N PRO A 344 -8.78 -6.93 6.36
CA PRO A 344 -9.32 -8.02 7.18
C PRO A 344 -10.12 -7.50 8.38
N GLY A 345 -11.37 -7.98 8.52
CA GLY A 345 -12.28 -7.56 9.58
C GLY A 345 -13.13 -6.32 9.28
N GLU A 346 -12.92 -5.65 8.14
CA GLU A 346 -13.78 -4.54 7.69
C GLU A 346 -15.01 -5.03 6.91
N TYR A 347 -16.15 -4.39 7.16
CA TYR A 347 -17.46 -4.75 6.59
C TYR A 347 -17.73 -4.09 5.24
N ARG A 348 -16.73 -3.40 4.66
CA ARG A 348 -16.84 -2.56 3.46
C ARG A 348 -15.48 -2.38 2.79
N PRO A 349 -15.42 -2.05 1.49
CA PRO A 349 -14.15 -1.80 0.82
C PRO A 349 -13.49 -0.52 1.31
N ILE A 350 -12.16 -0.56 1.44
CA ILE A 350 -11.31 0.55 1.90
C ILE A 350 -10.72 1.32 0.72
N ILE A 351 -10.40 0.62 -0.37
CA ILE A 351 -9.95 1.24 -1.63
C ILE A 351 -10.81 0.71 -2.76
N LEU A 352 -11.33 1.62 -3.58
CA LEU A 352 -12.07 1.34 -4.80
C LEU A 352 -11.30 1.94 -5.98
N TRP A 353 -11.21 1.19 -7.09
CA TRP A 353 -10.52 1.64 -8.30
C TRP A 353 -11.31 1.33 -9.57
N THR A 354 -11.45 2.34 -10.44
CA THR A 354 -12.14 2.24 -11.74
C THR A 354 -11.15 2.54 -12.89
N PRO A 355 -10.80 1.59 -13.77
CA PRO A 355 -9.83 1.81 -14.86
C PRO A 355 -10.29 2.75 -15.98
N ASN A 356 -11.60 2.75 -16.29
CA ASN A 356 -12.09 3.20 -17.60
C ASN A 356 -12.58 4.66 -17.68
N GLU A 357 -12.62 5.40 -16.57
CA GLU A 357 -13.00 6.82 -16.59
C GLU A 357 -11.77 7.73 -16.75
N GLN A 358 -11.81 8.64 -17.73
CA GLN A 358 -10.59 9.24 -18.30
C GLN A 358 -10.61 10.77 -18.46
N GLU A 359 -11.67 11.48 -18.05
CA GLU A 359 -11.73 12.95 -18.13
C GLU A 359 -12.13 13.58 -16.79
N PHE A 360 -11.20 14.33 -16.20
CA PHE A 360 -11.39 15.07 -14.95
C PHE A 360 -11.24 16.57 -15.19
N LYS A 361 -12.31 17.34 -14.97
CA LYS A 361 -12.25 18.79 -14.80
C LYS A 361 -12.39 19.08 -13.30
N VAL A 362 -11.33 19.57 -12.67
CA VAL A 362 -11.25 19.75 -11.22
C VAL A 362 -12.08 20.98 -10.76
N PRO A 363 -12.71 20.99 -9.57
CA PRO A 363 -13.34 22.18 -8.95
C PRO A 363 -12.43 23.21 -8.29
N ALA A 364 -12.93 24.46 -8.20
CA ALA A 364 -12.32 25.57 -7.49
C ALA A 364 -12.33 25.38 -5.97
N HIS A 365 -11.23 25.82 -5.36
CA HIS A 365 -11.07 25.98 -3.93
C HIS A 365 -12.27 26.70 -3.28
N THR A 366 -13.06 25.95 -2.52
CA THR A 366 -14.08 26.45 -1.60
C THR A 366 -14.01 25.68 -0.28
N GLY A 367 -12.87 25.78 0.40
CA GLY A 367 -12.66 25.12 1.70
C GLY A 367 -11.25 25.37 2.27
N ASN A 368 -11.19 25.79 3.53
CA ASN A 368 -9.95 25.85 4.30
C ASN A 368 -9.62 24.45 4.85
N GLU A 369 -8.97 23.62 4.06
CA GLU A 369 -8.36 22.37 4.53
C GLU A 369 -6.86 22.58 4.77
N GLU A 370 -6.31 22.05 5.86
CA GLU A 370 -4.86 21.97 6.04
C GLU A 370 -4.28 20.99 5.01
N GLN A 371 -3.58 21.54 4.01
CA GLN A 371 -2.88 20.71 3.03
C GLN A 371 -1.70 19.98 3.70
N PRO A 372 -1.52 18.67 3.44
CA PRO A 372 -0.31 17.96 3.86
C PRO A 372 0.92 18.60 3.19
N PHE A 373 2.06 18.57 3.87
CA PHE A 373 3.31 18.95 3.24
C PHE A 373 3.84 17.76 2.46
N ILE A 374 3.82 17.87 1.13
CA ILE A 374 4.49 16.92 0.24
C ILE A 374 5.88 17.49 -0.05
N PRO A 375 6.96 16.87 0.45
CA PRO A 375 8.31 17.28 0.06
C PRO A 375 8.52 16.98 -1.42
N SER A 376 9.33 17.80 -2.10
CA SER A 376 9.73 17.57 -3.50
C SER A 376 10.47 16.25 -3.69
N GLN A 377 11.09 15.73 -2.63
CA GLN A 377 11.77 14.45 -2.59
C GLN A 377 11.50 13.79 -1.22
N ILE A 378 10.99 12.56 -1.22
CA ILE A 378 10.76 11.79 0.01
C ILE A 378 12.08 11.08 0.37
N THR A 379 12.53 11.25 1.60
CA THR A 379 13.74 10.57 2.12
C THR A 379 13.36 9.20 2.71
N VAL A 380 14.17 8.19 2.40
CA VAL A 380 14.19 6.90 3.09
C VAL A 380 15.31 6.94 4.12
N LEU A 381 15.00 6.62 5.39
CA LEU A 381 15.97 6.63 6.49
C LEU A 381 16.35 5.21 6.91
N PRO A 382 17.61 4.96 7.34
CA PRO A 382 17.98 3.68 7.92
C PRO A 382 17.29 3.45 9.26
N ILE A 383 16.80 2.23 9.48
CA ILE A 383 16.47 1.72 10.81
C ILE A 383 17.77 1.12 11.37
N PRO A 384 18.32 1.63 12.50
CA PRO A 384 19.57 1.10 13.03
C PRO A 384 19.34 -0.26 13.71
N ASP A 385 20.09 -1.28 13.27
CA ASP A 385 19.94 -2.68 13.71
C ASP A 385 20.29 -2.93 15.20
N LYS A 386 20.74 -1.91 15.94
CA LYS A 386 21.12 -2.00 17.35
C LYS A 386 20.69 -0.75 18.12
N VAL A 387 19.98 -0.94 19.23
CA VAL A 387 19.73 0.12 20.23
C VAL A 387 21.02 0.35 21.03
N GLY A 388 21.95 1.10 20.44
CA GLY A 388 23.12 1.66 21.13
C GLY A 388 22.77 2.94 21.87
N SER A 389 23.58 3.31 22.87
CA SER A 389 23.35 4.49 23.74
C SER A 389 23.37 5.85 23.03
N ASP A 390 23.92 5.91 21.81
CA ASP A 390 24.40 7.15 21.20
C ASP A 390 23.59 7.55 19.95
N ILE A 391 22.44 6.90 19.69
CA ILE A 391 21.64 7.14 18.48
C ILE A 391 20.62 8.25 18.73
N GLU A 392 20.59 9.27 17.85
CA GLU A 392 19.57 10.32 17.89
C GLU A 392 18.18 9.75 17.60
N SER A 393 17.47 9.39 18.68
CA SER A 393 16.16 8.74 18.60
C SER A 393 15.08 9.64 17.99
N LEU A 394 14.77 9.42 16.72
CA LEU A 394 13.38 9.37 16.28
C LEU A 394 12.74 8.13 16.94
N PRO A 395 11.44 8.14 17.29
CA PRO A 395 10.78 6.93 17.76
C PRO A 395 10.89 5.84 16.69
N MET A 396 11.41 4.68 17.07
CA MET A 396 11.58 3.55 16.15
C MET A 396 10.19 3.13 15.65
N PRO A 397 9.97 2.99 14.34
CA PRO A 397 8.66 2.58 13.85
C PRO A 397 8.37 1.13 14.27
N GLU A 398 7.16 0.86 14.73
CA GLU A 398 6.69 -0.50 15.02
C GLU A 398 5.78 -1.01 13.89
N GLU A 399 5.47 -2.31 13.85
CA GLU A 399 4.52 -2.87 12.86
C GLU A 399 3.14 -2.17 12.93
N LYS A 400 2.71 -1.73 14.13
CA LYS A 400 1.48 -0.95 14.35
C LYS A 400 1.47 0.43 13.67
N ASP A 401 2.62 0.91 13.21
CA ASP A 401 2.78 2.20 12.54
C ASP A 401 2.62 2.15 11.02
N PHE A 402 2.69 0.96 10.44
CA PHE A 402 2.54 0.75 9.02
C PHE A 402 1.12 0.25 8.70
N ARG A 403 0.37 1.02 7.91
CA ARG A 403 -0.88 0.60 7.28
C ARG A 403 -0.66 0.51 5.78
N ASP A 404 0.14 -0.47 5.39
CA ASP A 404 0.61 -0.67 4.02
C ASP A 404 0.30 -2.07 3.48
N TYR A 405 0.13 -2.13 2.16
CA TYR A 405 -0.25 -3.35 1.45
C TYR A 405 0.41 -3.38 0.06
N ILE A 406 0.74 -4.57 -0.44
CA ILE A 406 1.03 -4.79 -1.85
C ILE A 406 -0.26 -5.28 -2.51
N LEU A 407 -0.88 -4.44 -3.33
CA LEU A 407 -2.11 -4.77 -4.05
C LEU A 407 -1.80 -5.43 -5.39
N ILE A 408 -2.40 -6.60 -5.61
CA ILE A 408 -2.40 -7.31 -6.87
C ILE A 408 -3.71 -7.01 -7.59
N LEU A 409 -3.60 -6.37 -8.75
CA LEU A 409 -4.75 -6.04 -9.59
C LEU A 409 -4.98 -7.24 -10.54
N PRO A 410 -6.17 -7.88 -10.57
CA PRO A 410 -6.45 -9.01 -11.46
C PRO A 410 -6.81 -8.51 -12.86
N VAL A 411 -5.90 -7.75 -13.45
CA VAL A 411 -5.94 -7.24 -14.82
C VAL A 411 -4.63 -7.64 -15.51
N PRO A 412 -4.66 -8.18 -16.75
CA PRO A 412 -3.43 -8.56 -17.46
C PRO A 412 -2.42 -7.42 -17.57
N ASN A 413 -1.13 -7.75 -17.42
CA ASN A 413 0.01 -6.83 -17.58
C ASN A 413 0.03 -5.60 -16.65
N MET A 414 -0.74 -5.62 -15.56
CA MET A 414 -0.73 -4.57 -14.56
C MET A 414 0.29 -4.90 -13.45
N PRO A 415 1.23 -4.00 -13.13
CA PRO A 415 2.20 -4.25 -12.07
C PRO A 415 1.52 -4.26 -10.70
N PRO A 416 2.06 -5.00 -9.73
CA PRO A 416 1.65 -4.88 -8.33
C PRO A 416 1.91 -3.44 -7.84
N VAL A 417 1.00 -2.91 -7.02
CA VAL A 417 1.09 -1.54 -6.50
C VAL A 417 1.21 -1.59 -4.98
N TYR A 418 2.29 -1.06 -4.43
CA TYR A 418 2.37 -0.83 -2.99
C TYR A 418 1.53 0.39 -2.64
N VAL A 419 0.68 0.25 -1.63
CA VAL A 419 -0.14 1.34 -1.09
C VAL A 419 0.19 1.51 0.37
N TYR A 420 0.27 2.77 0.83
CA TYR A 420 0.38 3.09 2.25
C TYR A 420 -0.65 4.17 2.60
N LEU A 421 -1.40 3.90 3.65
CA LEU A 421 -2.61 4.64 4.01
C LEU A 421 -2.34 5.43 5.30
N SER A 422 -2.94 6.62 5.42
CA SER A 422 -3.05 7.25 6.73
C SER A 422 -3.80 6.31 7.69
N LYS A 423 -3.32 6.19 8.94
CA LYS A 423 -4.08 5.51 10.00
C LYS A 423 -5.49 6.11 10.14
N PRO A 424 -6.50 5.34 10.60
CA PRO A 424 -7.85 5.84 10.85
C PRO A 424 -7.87 7.12 11.70
N PRO A 425 -8.74 8.11 11.43
CA PRO A 425 -8.98 9.21 12.35
C PRO A 425 -9.37 8.71 13.73
N VAL A 426 -9.07 9.52 14.73
CA VAL A 426 -9.26 9.17 16.13
C VAL A 426 -10.74 9.06 16.47
N LYS A 427 -11.09 8.04 17.25
CA LYS A 427 -12.44 7.86 17.79
C LYS A 427 -12.55 8.52 19.17
N PRO A 428 -13.72 9.04 19.55
CA PRO A 428 -13.93 9.47 20.93
C PRO A 428 -13.71 8.30 21.91
N LEU A 429 -13.13 8.62 23.07
CA LEU A 429 -12.66 7.67 24.09
C LEU A 429 -11.54 6.72 23.65
N GLU A 430 -10.93 6.91 22.47
CA GLU A 430 -9.78 6.10 22.04
C GLU A 430 -8.56 6.44 22.90
N VAL A 431 -7.98 5.41 23.52
CA VAL A 431 -6.77 5.49 24.35
C VAL A 431 -5.56 5.03 23.55
N GLY A 432 -4.42 5.70 23.74
CA GLY A 432 -3.21 5.40 22.99
C GLY A 432 -2.04 6.33 23.34
N GLU A 433 -0.97 6.23 22.55
CA GLU A 433 0.18 7.13 22.65
C GLU A 433 -0.18 8.51 22.08
N TYR A 434 0.23 9.58 22.77
CA TYR A 434 -0.07 10.95 22.35
C TYR A 434 0.30 11.25 20.89
N GLN A 435 1.51 10.88 20.45
CA GLN A 435 1.98 11.19 19.09
C GLN A 435 1.18 10.44 18.01
N ASP A 436 0.67 9.23 18.31
CA ASP A 436 -0.20 8.49 17.40
C ASP A 436 -1.59 9.15 17.31
N LEU A 437 -2.24 9.38 18.45
CA LEU A 437 -3.55 10.01 18.52
C LEU A 437 -3.51 11.43 17.92
N ALA A 438 -2.54 12.26 18.31
CA ALA A 438 -2.36 13.60 17.76
C ALA A 438 -1.93 13.59 16.29
N GLY A 439 -1.35 12.50 15.78
CA GLY A 439 -1.09 12.30 14.34
C GLY A 439 -2.35 11.99 13.51
N ARG A 440 -3.41 11.51 14.18
CA ARG A 440 -4.65 11.04 13.55
C ARG A 440 -5.83 12.00 13.76
N SER A 441 -5.81 12.84 14.81
CA SER A 441 -6.87 13.82 15.07
C SER A 441 -6.80 15.01 14.10
N ARG A 442 -7.94 15.36 13.48
CA ARG A 442 -8.02 16.28 12.33
C ARG A 442 -9.35 17.01 12.26
N ASN A 443 -9.46 18.18 12.91
CA ASN A 443 -10.68 19.01 12.92
C ASN A 443 -11.96 18.25 13.31
N ASP A 444 -11.81 17.20 14.10
CA ASP A 444 -12.83 16.23 14.53
C ASP A 444 -13.57 16.68 15.80
N GLY A 445 -13.18 17.82 16.37
CA GLY A 445 -13.72 18.32 17.64
C GLY A 445 -13.19 17.56 18.87
N LEU A 446 -12.16 16.74 18.71
CA LEU A 446 -11.48 16.05 19.80
C LEU A 446 -10.20 16.79 20.20
N ASP A 447 -9.93 16.82 21.51
CA ASP A 447 -8.61 17.13 22.05
C ASP A 447 -7.97 15.81 22.54
N ILE A 448 -6.66 15.68 22.36
CA ILE A 448 -5.89 14.54 22.88
C ILE A 448 -5.32 14.93 24.25
N ASP A 449 -5.87 14.34 25.31
CA ASP A 449 -5.55 14.66 26.69
C ASP A 449 -4.62 13.60 27.31
N HIS A 450 -3.48 14.03 27.85
CA HIS A 450 -2.53 13.17 28.56
C HIS A 450 -3.12 12.75 29.92
N ILE A 451 -3.25 11.45 30.15
CA ILE A 451 -3.72 10.92 31.44
C ILE A 451 -2.69 9.91 32.00
N PRO A 452 -1.91 10.29 33.03
CA PRO A 452 -1.93 11.58 33.74
C PRO A 452 -1.32 12.74 32.95
N SER A 453 -1.57 13.98 33.40
CA SER A 453 -1.16 15.16 32.64
C SER A 453 0.34 15.20 32.27
N LYS A 454 0.66 15.70 31.07
CA LYS A 454 2.05 15.83 30.55
C LYS A 454 2.99 16.55 31.53
N ALA A 455 2.48 17.51 32.30
CA ALA A 455 3.26 18.23 33.32
C ALA A 455 3.60 17.36 34.54
N ALA A 456 2.67 16.52 35.01
CA ALA A 456 2.94 15.56 36.09
C ALA A 456 3.92 14.48 35.64
N LEU A 457 3.75 13.92 34.43
CA LEU A 457 4.69 12.97 33.83
C LEU A 457 6.09 13.59 33.67
N LYS A 458 6.19 14.85 33.22
CA LYS A 458 7.48 15.58 33.13
C LYS A 458 8.17 15.72 34.49
N LEU A 459 7.41 16.02 35.54
CA LEU A 459 7.94 16.15 36.90
C LEU A 459 8.39 14.79 37.46
N PHE A 460 7.60 13.73 37.25
CA PHE A 460 7.95 12.36 37.64
C PHE A 460 9.25 11.89 36.97
N LEU A 461 9.41 12.12 35.66
CA LEU A 461 10.64 11.80 34.94
C LEU A 461 11.84 12.60 35.47
N LYS A 462 11.69 13.90 35.73
CA LYS A 462 12.78 14.71 36.33
C LYS A 462 13.20 14.20 37.72
N ASN A 463 12.25 13.76 38.54
CA ASN A 463 12.53 13.19 39.86
C ASN A 463 13.19 11.80 39.76
N LYS A 464 12.79 10.98 38.78
CA LYS A 464 13.27 9.60 38.58
C LYS A 464 14.63 9.52 37.88
N LEU A 465 14.90 10.38 36.90
CA LEU A 465 16.11 10.38 36.07
C LEU A 465 17.17 11.40 36.54
N GLY A 466 16.77 12.38 37.34
CA GLY A 466 17.68 13.40 37.88
C GLY A 466 18.37 14.21 36.77
N LYS A 467 19.68 14.46 36.94
CA LYS A 467 20.51 15.23 35.97
C LYS A 467 20.91 14.43 34.72
N ALA A 468 20.57 13.15 34.62
CA ALA A 468 21.06 12.28 33.54
C ALA A 468 20.28 12.42 32.22
N ALA A 469 19.05 12.95 32.25
CA ALA A 469 18.23 13.15 31.06
C ALA A 469 18.08 14.65 30.75
N THR A 470 18.20 15.03 29.48
CA THR A 470 17.93 16.40 29.04
C THR A 470 16.42 16.64 28.93
N ASP A 471 16.00 17.92 28.89
CA ASP A 471 14.60 18.25 28.60
C ASP A 471 14.14 17.72 27.23
N LYS A 472 15.05 17.59 26.24
CA LYS A 472 14.77 16.99 24.91
C LYS A 472 14.44 15.49 25.02
N ASP A 473 15.17 14.76 25.85
CA ASP A 473 14.95 13.31 26.04
C ASP A 473 13.64 13.05 26.80
N ILE A 474 13.35 13.89 27.79
CA ILE A 474 12.08 13.85 28.52
C ILE A 474 10.91 14.16 27.59
N ASP A 475 11.01 15.20 26.75
CA ASP A 475 9.91 15.56 25.84
C ASP A 475 9.66 14.48 24.76
N LYS A 476 10.69 13.73 24.33
CA LYS A 476 10.51 12.52 23.50
C LYS A 476 9.67 11.45 24.20
N ILE A 477 10.01 11.09 25.46
CA ILE A 477 9.23 10.11 26.24
C ILE A 477 7.77 10.57 26.40
N LEU A 478 7.55 11.87 26.62
CA LEU A 478 6.22 12.45 26.76
C LEU A 478 5.42 12.52 25.45
N ASN A 479 6.05 12.38 24.29
CA ASN A 479 5.36 12.25 23.01
C ASN A 479 4.80 10.82 22.82
N SER A 480 5.42 9.80 23.43
CA SER A 480 4.85 8.44 23.55
C SER A 480 3.93 8.25 24.76
N GLY A 481 3.79 9.25 25.63
CA GLY A 481 2.99 9.15 26.85
C GLY A 481 1.51 8.87 26.60
N VAL A 482 0.89 8.13 27.52
CA VAL A 482 -0.51 7.70 27.44
C VAL A 482 -1.47 8.91 27.42
N SER A 483 -2.41 8.88 26.48
CA SER A 483 -3.44 9.88 26.29
C SER A 483 -4.78 9.24 25.89
N ILE A 484 -5.85 10.03 26.01
CA ILE A 484 -7.19 9.69 25.55
C ILE A 484 -7.73 10.81 24.64
N ALA A 485 -8.51 10.43 23.64
CA ALA A 485 -9.22 11.37 22.78
C ALA A 485 -10.60 11.70 23.33
N ILE A 486 -10.85 12.97 23.63
CA ILE A 486 -12.07 13.44 24.30
C ILE A 486 -12.66 14.65 23.58
N PRO A 487 -13.99 14.86 23.61
CA PRO A 487 -14.58 16.07 23.05
C PRO A 487 -13.98 17.33 23.65
N HIS A 488 -13.68 18.30 22.79
CA HIS A 488 -13.08 19.59 23.14
C HIS A 488 -13.82 20.32 24.27
N ARG A 489 -15.16 20.21 24.30
CA ARG A 489 -16.01 20.73 25.38
C ARG A 489 -15.67 20.09 26.74
N VAL A 490 -15.48 18.77 26.76
CA VAL A 490 -15.16 18.00 27.97
C VAL A 490 -13.75 18.34 28.48
N HIS A 491 -12.74 18.33 27.60
CA HIS A 491 -11.38 18.72 27.98
C HIS A 491 -11.34 20.12 28.61
N ARG A 492 -11.95 21.11 27.93
CA ARG A 492 -11.97 22.51 28.35
C ARG A 492 -12.84 22.79 29.57
N GLY A 493 -13.90 22.02 29.80
CA GLY A 493 -14.80 22.18 30.95
C GLY A 493 -14.39 21.38 32.19
N TYR A 494 -13.95 20.14 32.02
CA TYR A 494 -13.97 19.11 33.08
C TYR A 494 -12.57 18.56 33.43
N SER A 495 -11.67 18.35 32.45
CA SER A 495 -10.35 17.74 32.71
C SER A 495 -9.42 18.55 33.62
N GLU A 496 -8.93 17.95 34.72
CA GLU A 496 -7.94 18.55 35.63
C GLU A 496 -6.61 18.91 34.95
N THR A 497 -6.30 18.26 33.83
CA THR A 497 -5.04 18.44 33.07
C THR A 497 -5.01 19.80 32.35
N TYR A 498 -6.17 20.40 32.12
CA TYR A 498 -6.36 21.56 31.24
C TYR A 498 -6.03 22.90 31.90
N LYS A 499 -5.00 23.57 31.36
CA LYS A 499 -4.58 24.94 31.70
C LYS A 499 -4.55 25.20 33.21
N GLY A 500 -5.34 26.15 33.71
CA GLY A 500 -5.28 26.65 35.08
C GLY A 500 -5.75 25.67 36.16
N ARG A 501 -6.42 24.57 35.79
CA ARG A 501 -6.82 23.51 36.73
C ARG A 501 -5.64 22.59 37.08
N ASN A 502 -4.66 22.49 36.18
CA ASN A 502 -3.41 21.75 36.37
C ASN A 502 -2.37 22.58 37.17
N THR A 503 -2.70 22.91 38.41
CA THR A 503 -1.85 23.74 39.29
C THR A 503 -0.55 23.02 39.66
N LYS A 504 0.51 23.77 40.02
CA LYS A 504 1.78 23.17 40.50
C LYS A 504 1.58 22.19 41.67
N ALA A 505 0.64 22.46 42.57
CA ALA A 505 0.31 21.56 43.67
C ALA A 505 -0.30 20.24 43.16
N LYS A 506 -1.19 20.31 42.16
CA LYS A 506 -1.74 19.12 41.49
C LYS A 506 -0.66 18.35 40.75
N GLN A 507 0.23 19.03 40.02
CA GLN A 507 1.37 18.39 39.33
C GLN A 507 2.27 17.62 40.30
N VAL A 508 2.60 18.18 41.46
CA VAL A 508 3.41 17.51 42.50
C VAL A 508 2.66 16.30 43.08
N LYS A 509 1.36 16.44 43.38
CA LYS A 509 0.53 15.32 43.87
C LYS A 509 0.47 14.20 42.84
N ASP A 510 0.12 14.52 41.59
CA ASP A 510 -0.07 13.55 40.52
C ASP A 510 1.27 12.87 40.15
N ALA A 511 2.38 13.60 40.16
CA ALA A 511 3.72 13.04 39.97
C ALA A 511 4.22 12.17 41.14
N SER A 512 3.57 12.20 42.30
CA SER A 512 3.92 11.34 43.45
C SER A 512 3.26 9.95 43.37
N ASP A 513 2.10 9.85 42.72
CA ASP A 513 1.40 8.58 42.44
C ASP A 513 0.68 8.67 41.10
N ILE A 514 1.38 8.21 40.05
CA ILE A 514 0.88 8.19 38.67
C ILE A 514 -0.38 7.31 38.55
N ARG A 515 -0.51 6.25 39.35
CA ARG A 515 -1.68 5.35 39.29
C ARG A 515 -2.93 6.06 39.78
N VAL A 516 -2.85 6.70 40.94
CA VAL A 516 -3.94 7.52 41.51
C VAL A 516 -4.23 8.75 40.64
N ALA A 517 -3.22 9.30 39.97
CA ALA A 517 -3.40 10.39 39.04
C ALA A 517 -4.22 10.02 37.79
N VAL A 518 -4.10 8.78 37.27
CA VAL A 518 -4.94 8.29 36.15
C VAL A 518 -6.41 8.34 36.55
N ASP A 519 -6.76 7.73 37.69
CA ASP A 519 -8.13 7.73 38.21
C ASP A 519 -8.64 9.15 38.44
N SER A 520 -7.88 9.99 39.17
CA SER A 520 -8.26 11.38 39.46
C SER A 520 -8.50 12.22 38.20
N ASN A 521 -7.59 12.15 37.22
CA ASN A 521 -7.67 12.95 36.00
C ASN A 521 -8.81 12.47 35.08
N PHE A 522 -9.13 11.17 35.07
CA PHE A 522 -10.23 10.60 34.29
C PHE A 522 -11.60 10.81 34.96
N ASP A 523 -11.71 10.60 36.28
CA ASP A 523 -12.92 10.81 37.08
C ASP A 523 -13.46 12.23 36.94
N ALA A 524 -12.58 13.22 36.88
CA ALA A 524 -12.96 14.61 36.67
C ALA A 524 -13.71 14.84 35.34
N GLN A 525 -13.47 14.00 34.32
CA GLN A 525 -14.04 14.11 32.97
C GLN A 525 -15.35 13.34 32.81
N VAL A 526 -15.54 12.27 33.60
CA VAL A 526 -16.73 11.40 33.56
C VAL A 526 -18.06 12.16 33.55
N PRO A 527 -18.29 13.23 34.33
CA PRO A 527 -19.54 13.99 34.26
C PRO A 527 -19.77 14.61 32.87
N GLY A 528 -18.75 15.27 32.30
CA GLY A 528 -18.82 15.85 30.97
C GLY A 528 -19.01 14.81 29.88
N LEU A 529 -18.38 13.64 30.00
CA LEU A 529 -18.55 12.54 29.05
C LEU A 529 -19.96 11.93 29.12
N ARG A 530 -20.55 11.78 30.31
CA ARG A 530 -21.95 11.35 30.45
C ARG A 530 -22.93 12.35 29.83
N GLU A 531 -22.66 13.65 29.91
CA GLU A 531 -23.45 14.70 29.25
C GLU A 531 -23.36 14.64 27.71
N GLU A 532 -22.23 14.17 27.15
CA GLU A 532 -22.07 13.88 25.71
C GLU A 532 -22.71 12.52 25.30
N GLY A 533 -23.30 11.78 26.25
CA GLY A 533 -24.02 10.53 26.00
C GLY A 533 -23.18 9.25 26.06
N TYR A 534 -21.94 9.30 26.55
CA TYR A 534 -21.13 8.08 26.73
C TYR A 534 -21.66 7.22 27.89
N THR A 535 -21.76 5.92 27.65
CA THR A 535 -22.23 4.92 28.63
C THR A 535 -21.15 4.55 29.63
N ASP A 536 -21.53 4.12 30.83
CA ASP A 536 -20.58 3.71 31.86
C ASP A 536 -19.68 2.54 31.41
N ASP A 537 -20.18 1.63 30.57
CA ASP A 537 -19.36 0.55 29.99
C ASP A 537 -18.24 1.08 29.07
N GLN A 538 -18.52 2.10 28.25
CA GLN A 538 -17.51 2.76 27.42
C GLN A 538 -16.47 3.50 28.27
N LEU A 539 -16.91 4.14 29.36
CA LEU A 539 -16.02 4.88 30.27
C LEU A 539 -15.15 3.93 31.10
N ASN A 540 -15.69 2.81 31.56
CA ASN A 540 -14.93 1.77 32.26
C ASN A 540 -13.89 1.15 31.34
N LYS A 541 -14.26 0.81 30.09
CA LYS A 541 -13.31 0.29 29.09
C LYS A 541 -12.17 1.28 28.81
N ALA A 542 -12.46 2.56 28.65
CA ALA A 542 -11.42 3.59 28.47
C ALA A 542 -10.50 3.71 29.70
N ARG A 543 -11.03 3.60 30.93
CA ARG A 543 -10.21 3.56 32.16
C ARG A 543 -9.32 2.32 32.21
N GLU A 544 -9.84 1.16 31.84
CA GLU A 544 -9.07 -0.09 31.78
C GLU A 544 -7.93 0.00 30.76
N GLU A 545 -8.19 0.53 29.56
CA GLU A 545 -7.18 0.78 28.54
C GLU A 545 -6.11 1.79 29.01
N LEU A 546 -6.52 2.87 29.69
CA LEU A 546 -5.60 3.84 30.30
C LEU A 546 -4.68 3.17 31.33
N HIS A 547 -5.21 2.29 32.18
CA HIS A 547 -4.39 1.56 33.14
C HIS A 547 -3.48 0.52 32.49
N GLN A 548 -3.98 -0.21 31.50
CA GLN A 548 -3.22 -1.24 30.80
C GLN A 548 -2.00 -0.64 30.09
N LEU A 549 -2.20 0.40 29.28
CA LEU A 549 -1.12 1.03 28.52
C LEU A 549 -0.10 1.73 29.44
N ASN A 550 -0.54 2.34 30.55
CA ASN A 550 0.38 2.92 31.53
C ASN A 550 1.27 1.86 32.24
N LYS A 551 0.75 0.65 32.46
CA LYS A 551 1.52 -0.48 33.01
C LYS A 551 2.49 -1.05 31.98
N GLU A 552 2.06 -1.23 30.74
CA GLU A 552 2.90 -1.70 29.63
C GLU A 552 4.09 -0.75 29.37
N GLN A 553 3.86 0.57 29.44
CA GLN A 553 4.92 1.59 29.38
C GLN A 553 5.75 1.72 30.68
N GLY A 554 5.44 0.95 31.74
CA GLY A 554 6.22 0.93 32.97
C GLY A 554 6.13 2.19 33.84
N TRP A 555 5.07 2.98 33.72
CA TRP A 555 4.85 4.16 34.56
C TRP A 555 4.51 3.78 36.02
N TYR A 556 3.79 2.67 36.21
CA TYR A 556 3.51 2.02 37.49
C TYR A 556 3.25 0.51 37.29
N LYS A 557 2.94 -0.21 38.37
CA LYS A 557 2.66 -1.67 38.37
C LYS A 557 1.17 -1.99 38.49
#